data_AF-A0A8S0TQS3-F1
#
_entry.id   AF-A0A8S0TQS3-F1
#
_cell.length_a   1.000
_cell.length_b   1.000
_cell.length_c   1.000
_cell.angle_alpha   90.00
_cell.angle_beta   90.00
_cell.angle_gamma   90.00
#
_symmetry.space_group_name_H-M   'P 1'
#
loop_
_entity.id
_entity.type
_entity.pdbx_description
1 polymer ?
#
loop_
_entity_poly.entity_id
_entity_poly.type
_entity_poly.pdbx_seq_one_letter_code
_entity_poly.pdbx_strand_id
1 'polypeptide(L)'
;MSVGNLVEAVVPQMGESITDGTLATFLIEPGDRVEVNEPIAQVETDKVLTLSSRTNLLNYKDAFVEKHGMKLGLMSGFVKAAVSARQNQPIVNAVIDGDDIIYRDYIDIIVAVGTPKGVVVSVLRNPGIKNFAEVEKEINTLAEKATDGTI
;
A
#
# COMPACT_ATOMS: atom_id res chain seq x y z
N MET A 1 13.02 -9.50 42.79
CA MET A 1 12.60 -9.06 41.45
C MET A 1 11.16 -8.60 41.57
N SER A 2 10.91 -7.28 41.51
CA SER A 2 9.57 -6.73 41.60
C SER A 2 8.86 -7.02 40.29
N VAL A 3 7.76 -7.78 40.35
CA VAL A 3 6.89 -8.01 39.21
C VAL A 3 6.13 -6.70 39.00
N GLY A 4 6.51 -5.94 37.97
CA GLY A 4 5.80 -4.71 37.62
C GLY A 4 4.33 -5.01 37.34
N ASN A 5 3.43 -4.18 37.86
CA ASN A 5 2.00 -4.33 37.62
C ASN A 5 1.71 -4.28 36.11
N LEU A 6 0.92 -5.24 35.63
CA LEU A 6 0.39 -5.22 34.27
C LEU A 6 -0.56 -4.02 34.15
N VAL A 7 -0.23 -3.09 33.25
CA VAL A 7 -1.07 -1.93 32.93
C VAL A 7 -1.81 -2.25 31.64
N GLU A 8 -3.13 -2.08 31.67
CA GLU A 8 -3.97 -2.19 30.49
C GLU A 8 -3.80 -0.92 29.64
N ALA A 9 -3.15 -1.06 28.48
CA ALA A 9 -2.92 0.04 27.56
C ALA A 9 -4.08 0.13 26.56
N VAL A 10 -4.76 1.27 26.53
CA VAL A 10 -5.87 1.51 25.59
C VAL A 10 -5.30 1.83 24.21
N VAL A 11 -5.60 0.97 23.23
CA VAL A 11 -5.25 1.20 21.83
C VAL A 11 -6.17 2.29 21.25
N PRO A 12 -5.63 3.35 20.61
CA PRO A 12 -6.44 4.39 19.99
C PRO A 12 -7.24 3.83 18.79
N GLN A 13 -8.34 4.50 18.40
CA GLN A 13 -9.08 4.10 17.19
C GLN A 13 -8.16 4.13 15.95
N MET A 14 -7.96 2.96 15.33
CA MET A 14 -7.05 2.77 14.19
C MET A 14 -7.71 3.02 12.82
N GLY A 15 -8.94 3.54 12.79
CA GLY A 15 -9.72 3.85 11.58
C GLY A 15 -10.97 2.96 11.41
N GLU A 16 -11.96 3.42 10.65
CA GLU A 16 -13.30 2.79 10.57
C GLU A 16 -13.31 1.33 10.05
N SER A 17 -12.24 0.88 9.40
CA SER A 17 -12.15 -0.47 8.81
C SER A 17 -11.11 -1.38 9.48
N ILE A 18 -10.52 -0.95 10.60
CA ILE A 18 -9.49 -1.71 11.32
C ILE A 18 -10.06 -2.10 12.69
N THR A 19 -10.43 -3.38 12.82
CA THR A 19 -11.05 -3.93 14.05
C THR A 19 -10.00 -4.44 15.03
N ASP A 20 -8.87 -4.94 14.51
CA ASP A 20 -7.80 -5.56 15.27
C ASP A 20 -6.45 -5.37 14.58
N GLY A 21 -5.37 -5.55 15.34
CA GLY A 21 -3.99 -5.43 14.88
C GLY A 21 -3.06 -6.30 15.71
N THR A 22 -2.04 -6.84 15.08
CA THR A 22 -1.00 -7.65 15.73
C THR A 22 0.18 -6.76 16.11
N LEU A 23 0.63 -6.88 17.36
CA LEU A 23 1.85 -6.21 17.79
C LEU A 23 3.05 -6.89 17.12
N ALA A 24 3.68 -6.19 16.17
CA ALA A 24 4.78 -6.74 15.39
C ALA A 24 6.08 -6.71 16.19
N THR A 25 6.44 -5.56 16.77
CA THR A 25 7.72 -5.40 17.49
C THR A 25 7.63 -4.24 18.48
N PHE A 26 8.19 -4.43 19.68
CA PHE A 26 8.47 -3.32 20.60
C PHE A 26 9.77 -2.63 20.17
N LEU A 27 9.75 -1.30 20.12
CA LEU A 27 10.92 -0.49 19.76
C LEU A 27 11.74 -0.07 20.98
N ILE A 28 11.28 -0.45 22.18
CA ILE A 28 11.86 -0.09 23.48
C ILE A 28 12.07 -1.35 24.33
N GLU A 29 13.07 -1.31 25.22
CA GLU A 29 13.31 -2.36 26.21
C GLU A 29 12.72 -1.99 27.58
N PRO A 30 12.38 -2.99 28.44
CA PRO A 30 11.92 -2.72 29.79
C PRO A 30 12.93 -1.93 30.61
N GLY A 31 12.59 -0.67 30.93
CA GLY A 31 13.44 0.25 31.70
C GLY A 31 13.89 1.48 30.92
N ASP A 32 13.66 1.52 29.61
CA ASP A 32 13.97 2.69 28.80
C ASP A 32 13.08 3.89 29.15
N ARG A 33 13.67 5.09 29.05
CA ARG A 33 12.92 6.34 29.15
C ARG A 33 12.29 6.63 27.81
N VAL A 34 10.98 6.85 27.82
CA VAL A 34 10.21 7.25 26.64
C VAL A 34 9.80 8.71 26.74
N GLU A 35 9.95 9.46 25.64
CA GLU A 35 9.47 10.83 25.52
C GLU A 35 8.10 10.90 24.82
N VAL A 36 7.40 12.02 25.00
CA VAL A 36 6.11 12.24 24.33
C VAL A 36 6.33 12.31 22.82
N ASN A 37 5.53 11.57 22.05
CA ASN A 37 5.65 11.35 20.59
C ASN A 37 6.77 10.38 20.15
N GLU A 38 7.39 9.66 21.08
CA GLU A 38 8.34 8.59 20.74
C GLU A 38 7.59 7.29 20.34
N PRO A 39 7.91 6.67 19.20
CA PRO A 39 7.29 5.41 18.79
C PRO A 39 7.83 4.26 19.65
N ILE A 40 6.96 3.64 20.44
CA ILE A 40 7.32 2.57 21.40
C ILE A 40 7.04 1.16 20.87
N ALA A 41 6.17 1.03 19.87
CA ALA A 41 5.82 -0.25 19.27
C ALA A 41 5.27 -0.09 17.86
N GLN A 42 5.45 -1.14 17.06
CA GLN A 42 4.87 -1.27 15.73
C GLN A 42 3.68 -2.24 15.79
N VAL A 43 2.55 -1.82 15.23
CA VAL A 43 1.33 -2.63 15.11
C VAL A 43 1.04 -2.82 13.63
N GLU A 44 0.86 -4.08 13.23
CA GLU A 44 0.43 -4.47 11.89
C GLU A 44 -1.07 -4.75 11.90
N THR A 45 -1.80 -4.25 10.89
CA THR A 45 -3.25 -4.42 10.79
C THR A 45 -3.59 -5.18 9.53
N ASP A 46 -4.45 -6.20 9.63
CA ASP A 46 -4.95 -6.91 8.46
C ASP A 46 -6.03 -6.09 7.77
N LYS A 47 -5.79 -5.76 6.49
CA LYS A 47 -6.79 -5.08 5.66
C LYS A 47 -7.55 -6.10 4.83
N VAL A 48 -8.70 -6.56 5.33
CA VAL A 48 -9.60 -7.45 4.57
C VAL A 48 -10.34 -6.64 3.50
N LEU A 49 -10.20 -7.06 2.23
CA LEU A 49 -10.83 -6.37 1.10
C LEU A 49 -11.81 -7.30 0.38
N THR A 50 -13.10 -6.99 0.45
CA THR A 50 -14.17 -7.77 -0.21
C THR A 50 -14.34 -7.31 -1.66
N LEU A 51 -13.73 -8.02 -2.61
CA LEU A 51 -14.06 -7.89 -4.03
C LEU A 51 -15.39 -8.62 -4.28
N SER A 52 -16.50 -7.90 -4.29
CA SER A 52 -17.81 -8.48 -4.62
C SER A 52 -17.82 -8.96 -6.09
N SER A 53 -18.37 -10.17 -6.29
CA SER A 53 -18.31 -11.02 -7.50
C SER A 53 -18.85 -10.42 -8.82
N ARG A 54 -19.12 -9.12 -8.89
CA ARG A 54 -19.66 -8.44 -10.08
C ARG A 54 -18.60 -8.07 -11.12
N THR A 55 -17.32 -8.11 -10.78
CA THR A 55 -16.21 -7.90 -11.72
C THR A 55 -15.47 -9.22 -11.88
N ASN A 56 -15.93 -10.06 -12.80
CA ASN A 56 -15.30 -11.34 -13.14
C ASN A 56 -13.98 -11.14 -13.92
N LEU A 57 -13.05 -10.29 -13.44
CA LEU A 57 -11.68 -10.17 -13.99
C LEU A 57 -11.00 -11.56 -14.03
N LEU A 58 -11.35 -12.42 -13.07
CA LEU A 58 -10.92 -13.82 -12.98
C LEU A 58 -11.33 -14.66 -14.21
N ASN A 59 -12.49 -14.40 -14.82
CA ASN A 59 -12.96 -15.16 -15.98
C ASN A 59 -12.21 -14.81 -17.28
N TYR A 60 -11.52 -13.67 -17.29
CA TYR A 60 -10.72 -13.25 -18.44
C TYR A 60 -9.26 -13.67 -18.32
N LYS A 61 -8.87 -14.39 -17.27
CA LYS A 61 -7.47 -14.80 -17.03
C LYS A 61 -6.89 -15.57 -18.21
N ASP A 62 -7.62 -16.55 -18.75
CA ASP A 62 -7.10 -17.40 -19.82
C ASP A 62 -6.91 -16.62 -21.13
N ALA A 63 -7.92 -15.84 -21.52
CA ALA A 63 -7.84 -14.96 -22.70
C ALA A 63 -6.76 -13.88 -22.55
N PHE A 64 -6.55 -13.38 -21.33
CA PHE A 64 -5.52 -12.39 -21.05
C PHE A 64 -4.11 -13.00 -21.14
N VAL A 65 -3.93 -14.21 -20.62
CA VAL A 65 -2.66 -14.96 -20.75
C VAL A 65 -2.37 -15.26 -22.22
N GLU A 66 -3.37 -15.70 -22.99
CA GLU A 66 -3.21 -15.97 -24.42
C GLU A 66 -2.78 -14.70 -25.20
N LYS A 67 -3.41 -13.56 -24.90
CA LYS A 67 -3.16 -12.31 -25.62
C LYS A 67 -1.88 -11.58 -25.19
N HIS A 68 -1.51 -11.65 -23.92
CA HIS A 68 -0.46 -10.81 -23.33
C HIS A 68 0.71 -11.61 -22.76
N GLY A 69 0.64 -12.95 -22.74
CA GLY A 69 1.71 -13.82 -22.25
C GLY A 69 1.97 -13.72 -20.75
N MET A 70 1.05 -13.12 -19.98
CA MET A 70 1.22 -12.89 -18.54
C MET A 70 -0.09 -13.06 -17.79
N LYS A 71 -0.01 -13.42 -16.51
CA LYS A 71 -1.18 -13.59 -15.65
C LYS A 71 -1.78 -12.23 -15.32
N LEU A 72 -3.10 -12.11 -15.45
CA LEU A 72 -3.83 -10.95 -14.96
C LEU A 72 -3.83 -10.96 -13.43
N GLY A 73 -3.09 -10.00 -12.86
CA GLY A 73 -3.10 -9.70 -11.43
C GLY A 73 -4.32 -8.88 -11.02
N LEU A 74 -4.54 -8.79 -9.70
CA LEU A 74 -5.54 -7.86 -9.14
C LEU A 74 -4.99 -6.43 -9.05
N MET A 75 -3.67 -6.27 -9.07
CA MET A 75 -2.99 -4.98 -8.86
C MET A 75 -3.30 -3.97 -9.94
N SER A 76 -3.31 -4.37 -11.21
CA SER A 76 -3.72 -3.47 -12.31
C SER A 76 -5.16 -2.98 -12.14
N GLY A 77 -6.07 -3.81 -11.62
CA GLY A 77 -7.43 -3.43 -11.24
C GLY A 77 -7.44 -2.31 -10.19
N PHE A 78 -6.69 -2.47 -9.10
CA PHE A 78 -6.58 -1.47 -8.05
C PHE A 78 -5.95 -0.17 -8.53
N VAL A 79 -4.87 -0.26 -9.30
CA VAL A 79 -4.21 0.91 -9.89
C VAL A 79 -5.18 1.68 -10.78
N LYS A 80 -5.94 0.98 -11.64
CA LYS A 80 -6.93 1.61 -12.52
C LYS A 80 -8.09 2.23 -11.74
N ALA A 81 -8.56 1.58 -10.68
CA ALA A 81 -9.57 2.14 -9.80
C ALA A 81 -9.06 3.42 -9.10
N ALA A 82 -7.84 3.41 -8.58
CA ALA A 82 -7.21 4.57 -7.93
C ALA A 82 -7.00 5.73 -8.90
N VAL A 83 -6.57 5.45 -10.14
CA VAL A 83 -6.48 6.46 -11.20
C VAL A 83 -7.85 7.08 -11.47
N SER A 84 -8.89 6.25 -11.66
CA SER A 84 -10.24 6.73 -11.93
C SER A 84 -10.78 7.60 -10.78
N ALA A 85 -10.54 7.19 -9.52
CA ALA A 85 -10.93 7.96 -8.35
C ALA A 85 -10.27 9.35 -8.34
N ARG A 86 -8.98 9.45 -8.67
CA ARG A 86 -8.25 10.72 -8.72
C ARG A 86 -8.63 11.61 -9.91
N GLN A 87 -8.99 11.01 -11.05
CA GLN A 87 -9.52 11.75 -12.19
C GLN A 87 -10.87 12.40 -11.85
N ASN A 88 -11.71 11.70 -11.09
CA ASN A 88 -13.01 12.21 -10.64
C ASN A 88 -12.92 13.14 -9.43
N GLN A 89 -11.87 13.02 -8.62
CA GLN A 89 -11.61 13.87 -7.46
C GLN A 89 -10.16 14.40 -7.48
N PRO A 90 -9.89 15.46 -8.28
CA PRO A 90 -8.53 15.97 -8.52
C PRO A 90 -7.80 16.43 -7.26
N ILE A 91 -8.53 16.88 -6.24
CA ILE A 91 -7.95 17.31 -4.96
C ILE A 91 -7.21 16.19 -4.24
N VAL A 92 -7.57 14.92 -4.45
CA VAL A 92 -6.87 13.76 -3.87
C VAL A 92 -5.48 13.56 -4.50
N ASN A 93 -5.25 14.08 -5.70
CA ASN A 93 -3.96 14.01 -6.40
C ASN A 93 -3.09 15.28 -6.21
N ALA A 94 -3.61 16.28 -5.49
CA ALA A 94 -2.94 17.55 -5.27
C ALA A 94 -1.86 17.47 -4.17
N VAL A 95 -1.03 18.51 -4.08
CA VAL A 95 -0.08 18.74 -3.00
C VAL A 95 -0.44 20.01 -2.28
N ILE A 96 -0.24 20.00 -0.97
CA ILE A 96 -0.28 21.21 -0.15
C ILE A 96 1.16 21.73 -0.06
N ASP A 97 1.37 22.95 -0.53
CA ASP A 97 2.64 23.67 -0.43
C ASP A 97 2.39 25.01 0.27
N GLY A 98 2.74 25.09 1.55
CA GLY A 98 2.35 26.21 2.42
C GLY A 98 0.84 26.33 2.53
N ASP A 99 0.32 27.49 2.11
CA ASP A 99 -1.12 27.80 2.09
C ASP A 99 -1.78 27.48 0.73
N ASP A 100 -1.01 27.00 -0.25
CA ASP A 100 -1.48 26.72 -1.61
C ASP A 100 -1.76 25.23 -1.84
N ILE A 101 -2.82 24.94 -2.60
CA ILE A 101 -3.14 23.60 -3.12
C ILE A 101 -2.74 23.53 -4.58
N ILE A 102 -1.70 22.74 -4.88
CA ILE A 102 -1.15 22.55 -6.22
C ILE A 102 -1.73 21.26 -6.83
N TYR A 103 -2.57 21.42 -7.86
CA TYR A 103 -3.11 20.31 -8.63
C TYR A 103 -2.10 19.79 -9.65
N ARG A 104 -2.04 18.46 -9.82
CA ARG A 104 -1.18 17.81 -10.83
C ARG A 104 -2.00 17.31 -12.01
N ASP A 105 -1.45 17.46 -13.20
CA ASP A 105 -1.96 16.97 -14.48
C ASP A 105 -1.56 15.51 -14.79
N TYR A 106 -0.64 14.96 -14.00
CA TYR A 106 -0.21 13.57 -14.03
C TYR A 106 -0.65 12.82 -12.78
N ILE A 107 -0.85 11.50 -12.91
CA ILE A 107 -1.19 10.63 -11.78
C ILE A 107 -0.09 9.59 -11.66
N ASP A 108 0.67 9.66 -10.57
CA ASP A 108 1.64 8.63 -10.22
C ASP A 108 1.13 7.80 -9.05
N ILE A 109 1.42 6.50 -9.07
CA ILE A 109 1.00 5.55 -8.03
C ILE A 109 2.25 4.99 -7.39
N ILE A 110 2.34 5.10 -6.08
CA ILE A 110 3.38 4.42 -5.31
C ILE A 110 2.97 2.96 -5.11
N VAL A 111 3.90 2.04 -5.38
CA VAL A 111 3.76 0.60 -5.17
C VAL A 111 4.83 0.16 -4.17
N ALA A 112 4.40 -0.41 -3.06
CA ALA A 112 5.29 -1.00 -2.07
C ALA A 112 5.51 -2.49 -2.41
N VAL A 113 6.77 -2.92 -2.45
CA VAL A 113 7.18 -4.30 -2.72
C VAL A 113 7.92 -4.82 -1.50
N GLY A 114 7.44 -5.95 -0.96
CA GLY A 114 8.15 -6.67 0.08
C GLY A 114 9.35 -7.42 -0.51
N THR A 115 10.55 -7.16 0.00
CA THR A 115 11.79 -7.84 -0.39
C THR A 115 12.42 -8.49 0.84
N PRO A 116 13.36 -9.44 0.69
CA PRO A 116 14.08 -10.01 1.83
C PRO A 116 14.84 -8.98 2.69
N LYS A 117 15.14 -7.80 2.15
CA LYS A 117 15.84 -6.70 2.85
C LYS A 117 14.89 -5.67 3.45
N GLY A 118 13.58 -5.89 3.36
CA GLY A 118 12.55 -4.95 3.83
C GLY A 118 11.64 -4.47 2.70
N VAL A 119 10.85 -3.43 2.99
CA VAL A 119 9.89 -2.85 2.04
C VAL A 119 10.58 -1.82 1.17
N VAL A 120 10.48 -1.99 -0.15
CA VAL A 120 10.97 -1.04 -1.15
C VAL A 120 9.80 -0.36 -1.82
N VAL A 121 9.87 0.96 -1.95
CA VAL A 121 8.78 1.78 -2.47
C VAL A 121 9.17 2.30 -3.84
N SER A 122 8.33 2.02 -4.84
CA SER A 122 8.58 2.35 -6.24
C SER A 122 7.46 3.20 -6.82
N VAL A 123 7.78 4.02 -7.82
CA VAL A 123 6.79 4.88 -8.47
C VAL A 123 6.38 4.31 -9.82
N LEU A 124 5.11 3.93 -9.93
CA LEU A 124 4.45 3.61 -11.18
C LEU A 124 3.98 4.92 -11.82
N ARG A 125 4.68 5.34 -12.87
CA ARG A 125 4.45 6.64 -13.53
C ARG A 125 3.26 6.58 -14.47
N ASN A 126 2.33 7.52 -14.36
CA ASN A 126 1.19 7.68 -15.28
C ASN A 126 0.49 6.37 -15.69
N PRO A 127 0.00 5.53 -14.77
CA PRO A 127 -0.68 4.30 -15.15
C PRO A 127 -2.05 4.56 -15.80
N GLY A 128 -2.55 5.79 -15.81
CA GLY A 128 -3.79 6.15 -16.51
C GLY A 128 -3.75 5.93 -18.02
N ILE A 129 -2.61 6.20 -18.66
CA ILE A 129 -2.45 6.04 -20.11
C ILE A 129 -2.07 4.60 -20.54
N LYS A 130 -1.70 3.75 -19.58
CA LYS A 130 -1.28 2.35 -19.80
C LYS A 130 -2.49 1.41 -19.82
N ASN A 131 -2.47 0.31 -20.56
CA ASN A 131 -3.47 -0.74 -20.42
C ASN A 131 -3.17 -1.65 -19.22
N PHE A 132 -4.09 -2.57 -18.89
CA PHE A 132 -3.92 -3.47 -17.74
C PHE A 132 -2.65 -4.32 -17.81
N ALA A 133 -2.29 -4.84 -19.01
CA ALA A 133 -1.09 -5.66 -19.18
C ALA A 133 0.19 -4.84 -19.01
N GLU A 134 0.22 -3.61 -19.51
CA GLU A 134 1.35 -2.70 -19.31
C GLU A 134 1.55 -2.35 -17.83
N VAL A 135 0.46 -2.10 -17.10
CA VAL A 135 0.51 -1.87 -15.65
C VAL A 135 1.03 -3.09 -14.91
N GLU A 136 0.51 -4.29 -15.18
CA GLU A 136 1.01 -5.52 -14.56
C GLU A 136 2.49 -5.75 -14.87
N LYS A 137 2.90 -5.54 -16.12
CA LYS A 137 4.28 -5.78 -16.56
C LYS A 137 5.25 -4.86 -15.83
N GLU A 138 4.88 -3.60 -15.69
CA GLU A 138 5.70 -2.61 -14.99
C GLU A 138 5.75 -2.87 -13.49
N ILE A 139 4.64 -3.26 -12.86
CA ILE A 139 4.64 -3.68 -11.45
C ILE A 139 5.57 -4.87 -11.24
N ASN A 140 5.52 -5.88 -12.11
CA ASN A 140 6.42 -7.03 -12.03
C ASN A 140 7.89 -6.60 -12.21
N THR A 141 8.16 -5.72 -13.16
CA THR A 141 9.53 -5.19 -13.38
C THR A 141 10.03 -4.42 -12.16
N LEU A 142 9.18 -3.60 -11.54
CA LEU A 142 9.53 -2.88 -10.31
C LEU A 142 9.74 -3.85 -9.15
N ALA A 143 8.96 -4.91 -9.06
CA ALA A 143 9.12 -5.93 -8.02
C ALA A 143 10.41 -6.74 -8.16
N GLU A 144 10.78 -7.14 -9.38
CA GLU A 144 12.05 -7.80 -9.69
C GLU A 144 13.23 -6.89 -9.32
N LYS A 145 13.23 -5.64 -9.80
CA LYS A 145 14.29 -4.66 -9.48
C LYS A 145 14.41 -4.39 -7.99
N ALA A 146 13.29 -4.28 -7.28
CA ALA A 146 13.27 -4.08 -5.84
C ALA A 146 13.92 -5.27 -5.11
N THR A 147 13.58 -6.49 -5.53
CA THR A 147 14.15 -7.73 -4.97
C THR A 147 15.65 -7.85 -5.23
N ASP A 148 16.09 -7.47 -6.43
CA ASP A 148 17.51 -7.47 -6.82
C ASP A 148 18.32 -6.30 -6.24
N GLY A 149 17.64 -5.31 -5.64
CA GLY A 149 18.26 -4.10 -5.10
C GLY A 149 18.80 -3.16 -6.19
N THR A 150 18.17 -3.15 -7.36
CA THR A 150 18.58 -2.36 -8.55
C THR A 150 17.60 -1.22 -8.88
N ILE A 151 16.78 -0.83 -7.90
CA ILE A 151 15.83 0.28 -8.00
C ILE A 151 16.46 1.61 -7.60
#